data_AF-A0A7X7WWP1-F1
#
_entry.id   AF-A0A7X7WWP1-F1
#
_cell.length_a   1.000
_cell.length_b   1.000
_cell.length_c   1.000
_cell.angle_alpha   90.00
_cell.angle_beta   90.00
_cell.angle_gamma   90.00
#
_symmetry.space_group_name_H-M   'P 1'
#
loop_
_entity.id
_entity.type
_entity.pdbx_description
1 polymer ?
#
loop_
_entity_poly.entity_id
_entity_poly.type
_entity_poly.pdbx_seq_one_letter_code
_entity_poly.pdbx_strand_id
1 'polypeptide(L)' 'GLDAAAYLGNNDSYHFFKPLDDLIITGPTGTNVMDLQVVLIEP' A
#
# COMPACT_ATOMS: atom_id res chain seq x y z
N GLY A 1 16.43 -8.58 5.62
CA GLY A 1 15.23 -8.15 4.87
C GLY A 1 14.68 -6.88 5.47
N LEU A 2 13.59 -6.34 4.93
CA LEU A 2 12.88 -5.19 5.51
C LEU A 2 12.17 -5.61 6.80
N ASP A 3 12.16 -4.75 7.81
CA ASP A 3 11.43 -4.97 9.07
C ASP A 3 10.09 -4.24 9.06
N ALA A 4 9.01 -4.96 8.74
CA ALA A 4 7.68 -4.39 8.63
C ALA A 4 7.22 -3.66 9.90
N ALA A 5 7.58 -4.15 11.09
CA ALA A 5 7.15 -3.54 12.35
C ALA A 5 7.87 -2.19 12.59
N ALA A 6 9.16 -2.10 12.25
CA ALA A 6 9.91 -0.86 12.34
C ALA A 6 9.37 0.22 11.38
N TYR A 7 9.08 -0.14 10.13
CA TYR A 7 8.50 0.81 9.16
C TYR A 7 7.09 1.25 9.56
N LEU A 8 6.24 0.32 10.04
CA LEU A 8 4.90 0.65 10.54
C LEU A 8 4.97 1.59 11.75
N GLY A 9 5.84 1.30 12.73
CA GLY A 9 6.04 2.15 13.91
C GLY A 9 6.52 3.57 13.58
N ASN A 10 7.22 3.73 12.46
CA ASN A 10 7.68 5.03 11.96
C ASN A 10 6.69 5.71 11.00
N ASN A 11 5.50 5.13 10.75
CA ASN A 11 4.53 5.57 9.73
C ASN A 11 5.14 5.66 8.32
N ASP A 12 6.09 4.80 8.00
CA ASP A 12 6.85 4.82 6.76
C ASP A 12 6.52 3.65 5.82
N SER A 13 5.22 3.39 5.64
CA SER A 13 4.75 2.28 4.81
C SER A 13 5.15 2.43 3.33
N TYR A 14 5.27 3.66 2.82
CA TYR A 14 5.68 3.89 1.43
C TYR A 14 7.07 3.31 1.12
N HIS A 15 8.08 3.57 1.96
CA HIS A 15 9.42 3.05 1.74
C HIS A 15 9.53 1.54 2.01
N PHE A 16 8.60 0.96 2.78
CA PHE A 16 8.49 -0.49 2.91
C PHE A 16 8.00 -1.15 1.61
N PHE A 17 6.88 -0.67 1.04
CA PHE A 17 6.27 -1.30 -0.13
C PHE A 17 6.95 -0.94 -1.47
N LYS A 18 7.60 0.22 -1.60
CA LYS A 18 8.28 0.66 -2.83
C LYS A 18 9.30 -0.36 -3.39
N PRO A 19 10.27 -0.87 -2.61
CA PRO A 19 11.24 -1.86 -3.12
C PRO A 19 10.63 -3.24 -3.40
N LEU A 20 9.40 -3.52 -2.93
CA LEU A 20 8.67 -4.76 -3.19
C LEU A 20 7.87 -4.71 -4.49
N ASP A 21 7.71 -3.53 -5.10
CA ASP A 21 6.81 -3.27 -6.23
C ASP A 21 5.32 -3.50 -5.91
N ASP A 22 4.95 -3.40 -4.63
CA ASP A 22 3.58 -3.64 -4.12
C ASP A 22 2.75 -2.33 -3.98
N LEU A 23 3.25 -1.21 -4.52
CA LEU A 23 2.52 0.05 -4.51
C LEU A 23 1.49 0.10 -5.65
N ILE A 24 0.23 0.35 -5.32
CA ILE A 24 -0.81 0.65 -6.32
C ILE A 24 -0.70 2.13 -6.70
N ILE A 25 -0.19 2.42 -7.90
CA ILE A 25 -0.05 3.78 -8.44
C ILE A 25 -1.09 4.01 -9.55
N THR A 26 -2.11 4.82 -9.27
CA THR A 26 -3.23 5.06 -10.21
C THR A 26 -3.01 6.22 -11.18
N GLY A 27 -2.15 7.18 -10.82
CA GLY A 27 -2.11 8.48 -11.48
C GLY A 27 -3.35 9.35 -11.15
N PRO A 28 -3.59 10.45 -11.88
CA PRO A 28 -4.74 11.32 -11.67
C PRO A 28 -6.05 10.60 -12.03
N THR A 29 -6.94 10.42 -11.05
CA THR A 29 -8.22 9.69 -11.19
C THR A 29 -9.38 10.56 -11.66
N GLY A 30 -9.29 11.89 -11.48
CA GLY A 30 -10.32 12.85 -11.91
C GLY A 30 -11.55 12.95 -10.99
N THR A 31 -11.59 12.21 -9.87
CA THR A 31 -12.66 12.27 -8.87
C THR A 31 -12.19 11.74 -7.50
N ASN A 32 -12.98 11.96 -6.45
CA ASN A 32 -12.76 11.42 -5.10
C ASN A 32 -14.06 10.85 -4.52
N VAL A 33 -14.05 9.57 -4.15
CA VAL A 33 -15.17 8.86 -3.51
C VAL A 33 -14.73 8.12 -2.24
N MET A 34 -13.66 8.58 -1.59
CA MET A 34 -12.99 7.94 -0.43
C MET A 34 -12.31 6.61 -0.79
N ASP A 35 -11.96 5.82 0.23
CA ASP A 35 -11.12 4.63 0.12
C ASP A 35 -11.92 3.36 -0.22
N LEU A 36 -11.28 2.45 -0.96
CA LEU A 36 -11.80 1.11 -1.25
C LEU A 36 -10.76 0.05 -0.85
N GLN A 37 -11.21 -0.98 -0.12
CA GLN A 37 -10.40 -2.16 0.19
C GLN A 37 -11.04 -3.40 -0.43
N VAL A 38 -10.26 -4.19 -1.16
CA VAL A 38 -10.70 -5.41 -1.83
C VAL A 38 -9.89 -6.59 -1.30
N VAL A 39 -10.59 -7.65 -0.90
CA VAL A 39 -9.98 -8.91 -0.43
C VAL A 39 -10.50 -10.04 -1.32
N LEU A 40 -9.60 -10.74 -2.00
CA LEU A 40 -9.92 -11.93 -2.78
C LEU A 40 -9.67 -13.18 -1.92
N ILE A 41 -10.62 -14.11 -1.89
CA ILE A 41 -10.53 -15.39 -1.18
C ILE A 41 -10.77 -16.50 -2.21
N GLU A 42 -9.82 -17.43 -2.31
CA GLU A 42 -9.91 -18.62 -3.17
C GLU A 42 -10.15 -19.88 -2.31
N PRO A 43 -10.82 -20.92 -2.83
CA PRO A 43 -11.08 -22.18 -2.11
C PRO A 43 -9.82 -22.93 -1.66
#